data_AF-A0A7Y3HPK9-F1
#
_entry.id   AF-A0A7Y3HPK9-F1
#
_cell.length_a   1.000
_cell.length_b   1.000
_cell.length_c   1.000
_cell.angle_alpha   90.00
_cell.angle_beta   90.00
_cell.angle_gamma   90.00
#
_symmetry.space_group_name_H-M   'P 1'
#
loop_
_entity.id
_entity.type
_entity.pdbx_description
1 polymer ?
#
loop_
_entity_poly.entity_id
_entity_poly.type
_entity_poly.pdbx_seq_one_letter_code
_entity_poly.pdbx_strand_id
1 'polypeptide(L)'
;DAGGTPSSGTGPSVDHSPGTASGKYLYTEVSGSPVCANKTAMMMSPCIDLNGTSTPELRFWYHMEGTNMGSLHVDVFSGGTWTNDVMTPISGTQGANWLMAVVDLSSYVNQIINFRIRGVTGSSWSSDIAIDDIAVLESAAPPAIAFSSEKTETCINSSVQFTDNSLNSPTSWAWSFAPSTVTYVNGTNSNSQNPEVEFNSLGSYDVT
;
A
#
# COMPACT_ATOMS: atom_id res chain seq x y z
N ASP A 1 -16.63 6.28 -14.64
CA ASP A 1 -16.85 5.87 -16.04
C ASP A 1 -16.18 4.52 -16.25
N ALA A 2 -16.51 3.80 -17.32
CA ALA A 2 -15.97 2.50 -17.67
C ALA A 2 -15.21 2.49 -19.02
N GLY A 3 -15.40 3.51 -19.87
CA GLY A 3 -14.95 3.49 -21.27
C GLY A 3 -13.63 4.20 -21.60
N GLY A 4 -12.88 4.69 -20.61
CA GLY A 4 -11.76 5.61 -20.84
C GLY A 4 -12.19 7.08 -20.80
N THR A 5 -11.25 8.00 -20.60
CA THR A 5 -11.56 9.44 -20.73
C THR A 5 -11.72 9.80 -22.21
N PRO A 6 -12.72 10.62 -22.60
CA PRO A 6 -12.96 11.04 -24.00
C PRO A 6 -11.77 11.63 -24.77
N SER A 7 -10.77 12.12 -24.06
CA SER A 7 -9.52 12.75 -24.51
C SER A 7 -8.43 11.70 -24.85
N SER A 8 -7.72 11.94 -25.95
CA SER A 8 -6.66 11.02 -26.41
C SER A 8 -5.33 11.31 -25.72
N GLY A 9 -4.66 10.26 -25.21
CA GLY A 9 -3.33 10.37 -24.57
C GLY A 9 -3.36 10.91 -23.14
N THR A 10 -4.51 10.80 -22.48
CA THR A 10 -4.77 11.19 -21.09
C THR A 10 -5.74 10.19 -20.47
N GLY A 11 -5.77 10.15 -19.14
CA GLY A 11 -6.65 9.26 -18.39
C GLY A 11 -6.38 7.76 -18.63
N PRO A 12 -6.96 6.90 -17.79
CA PRO A 12 -6.73 5.45 -17.90
C PRO A 12 -7.67 4.84 -18.95
N SER A 13 -7.17 3.84 -19.70
CA SER A 13 -7.97 3.11 -20.71
C SER A 13 -8.94 2.10 -20.10
N VAL A 14 -8.70 1.68 -18.85
CA VAL A 14 -9.50 0.75 -18.06
C VAL A 14 -9.45 1.17 -16.58
N ASP A 15 -10.42 0.70 -15.79
CA ASP A 15 -10.38 0.89 -14.34
C ASP A 15 -9.22 0.14 -13.67
N HIS A 16 -8.98 0.37 -12.37
CA HIS A 16 -7.94 -0.38 -11.66
C HIS A 16 -8.44 -1.80 -11.27
N SER A 17 -9.66 -1.92 -10.73
CA SER A 17 -10.23 -3.19 -10.26
C SER A 17 -11.61 -3.47 -10.86
N PRO A 18 -11.73 -4.33 -11.90
CA PRO A 18 -10.87 -5.48 -12.17
C PRO A 18 -9.83 -5.29 -13.30
N GLY A 19 -9.53 -4.06 -13.74
CA GLY A 19 -8.60 -3.84 -14.85
C GLY A 19 -9.28 -3.99 -16.21
N THR A 20 -10.57 -3.67 -16.29
CA THR A 20 -11.40 -3.93 -17.48
C THR A 20 -12.11 -2.67 -17.96
N ALA A 21 -12.47 -2.65 -19.24
CA ALA A 21 -13.31 -1.59 -19.82
C ALA A 21 -14.76 -1.56 -19.31
N SER A 22 -15.10 -2.38 -18.31
CA SER A 22 -16.44 -2.44 -17.70
C SER A 22 -16.44 -1.97 -16.25
N GLY A 23 -15.27 -1.92 -15.61
CA GLY A 23 -15.16 -1.46 -14.24
C GLY A 23 -15.16 0.06 -14.14
N LYS A 24 -15.16 0.63 -12.93
CA LYS A 24 -15.57 2.03 -12.72
C LYS A 24 -14.57 2.80 -11.88
N TYR A 25 -14.17 3.96 -12.39
CA TYR A 25 -13.35 4.94 -11.66
C TYR A 25 -13.98 6.34 -11.68
N LEU A 26 -13.48 7.21 -10.81
CA LEU A 26 -13.78 8.65 -10.82
C LEU A 26 -12.67 9.37 -11.59
N TYR A 27 -13.02 10.38 -12.39
CA TYR A 27 -12.03 11.20 -13.09
C TYR A 27 -12.49 12.64 -13.25
N THR A 28 -11.53 13.52 -13.46
CA THR A 28 -11.78 14.87 -13.98
C THR A 28 -11.62 14.86 -15.50
N GLU A 29 -12.66 15.29 -16.21
CA GLU A 29 -12.57 15.54 -17.66
C GLU A 29 -12.20 17.00 -17.89
N VAL A 30 -11.05 17.25 -18.52
CA VAL A 30 -10.58 18.61 -18.80
C VAL A 30 -10.93 19.07 -20.21
N SER A 31 -11.10 18.12 -21.14
CA SER A 31 -11.52 18.44 -22.51
C SER A 31 -13.01 18.82 -22.57
N GLY A 32 -13.38 19.64 -23.55
CA GLY A 32 -14.75 20.12 -23.73
C GLY A 32 -14.87 21.63 -23.89
N SER A 33 -16.12 22.11 -23.95
CA SER A 33 -16.45 23.53 -24.07
C SER A 33 -17.49 23.91 -23.00
N PRO A 34 -17.16 24.81 -22.06
CA PRO A 34 -15.85 25.45 -21.88
C PRO A 34 -14.80 24.46 -21.32
N VAL A 35 -13.53 24.68 -21.66
CA VAL A 35 -12.40 23.89 -21.13
C VAL A 35 -12.32 24.08 -19.61
N CYS A 36 -12.29 22.98 -18.86
CA CYS A 36 -12.18 22.98 -17.40
C CYS A 36 -10.73 23.13 -16.91
N ALA A 37 -9.94 24.01 -17.52
CA ALA A 37 -8.54 24.25 -17.18
C ALA A 37 -8.40 25.04 -15.86
N ASN A 38 -7.38 24.70 -15.06
CA ASN A 38 -7.09 25.32 -13.75
C ASN A 38 -8.31 25.29 -12.81
N LYS A 39 -9.09 24.20 -12.83
CA LYS A 39 -10.26 24.00 -11.99
C LYS A 39 -9.97 23.00 -10.89
N THR A 40 -10.70 23.10 -9.79
CA THR A 40 -10.63 22.14 -8.69
C THR A 40 -11.91 21.34 -8.63
N ALA A 41 -11.79 20.03 -8.76
CA ALA A 41 -12.83 19.07 -8.41
C ALA A 41 -12.51 18.49 -7.03
N MET A 42 -13.54 18.25 -6.22
CA MET A 42 -13.39 17.80 -4.84
C MET A 42 -14.35 16.66 -4.59
N MET A 43 -13.83 15.53 -4.11
CA MET A 43 -14.63 14.44 -3.58
C MET A 43 -14.47 14.41 -2.07
N MET A 44 -15.60 14.32 -1.37
CA MET A 44 -15.71 14.35 0.08
C MET A 44 -16.11 12.97 0.57
N SER A 45 -15.41 12.45 1.58
CA SER A 45 -15.81 11.20 2.25
C SER A 45 -17.00 11.44 3.19
N PRO A 46 -17.75 10.37 3.52
CA PRO A 46 -18.52 10.32 4.75
C PRO A 46 -17.65 10.54 5.99
N CYS A 47 -18.28 10.68 7.15
CA CYS A 47 -17.56 10.64 8.42
C CYS A 47 -16.99 9.23 8.63
N ILE A 48 -15.72 9.15 9.04
CA ILE A 48 -14.99 7.91 9.28
C ILE A 48 -14.59 7.93 10.75
N ASP A 49 -14.98 6.89 11.46
CA ASP A 49 -14.66 6.70 12.87
C ASP A 49 -13.33 5.95 13.00
N LEU A 50 -12.32 6.62 13.55
CA LEU A 50 -10.99 6.05 13.81
C LEU A 50 -10.80 5.65 15.28
N ASN A 51 -11.88 5.51 16.07
CA ASN A 51 -11.79 5.00 17.44
C ASN A 51 -11.29 3.55 17.49
N GLY A 52 -10.29 3.31 18.33
CA GLY A 52 -9.68 1.98 18.50
C GLY A 52 -8.73 1.58 17.38
N THR A 53 -8.43 2.48 16.44
CA THR A 53 -7.39 2.28 15.44
C THR A 53 -5.99 2.49 16.03
N SER A 54 -4.98 1.87 15.44
CA SER A 54 -3.56 2.00 15.82
C SER A 54 -2.72 2.69 14.76
N THR A 55 -2.91 2.31 13.50
CA THR A 55 -2.13 2.74 12.34
C THR A 55 -3.06 2.98 11.15
N PRO A 56 -4.09 3.84 11.27
CA PRO A 56 -5.01 4.07 10.18
C PRO A 56 -4.31 4.77 9.02
N GLU A 57 -4.65 4.36 7.80
CA GLU A 57 -4.16 4.97 6.57
C GLU A 57 -5.27 5.01 5.52
N LEU A 58 -5.24 6.04 4.68
CA LEU A 58 -6.05 6.12 3.47
C LEU A 58 -5.22 5.61 2.29
N ARG A 59 -5.75 4.63 1.57
CA ARG A 59 -5.21 4.14 0.30
C ARG A 59 -6.15 4.47 -0.84
N PHE A 60 -5.60 4.83 -1.98
CA PHE A 60 -6.32 4.90 -3.23
C PHE A 60 -5.37 4.73 -4.40
N TRP A 61 -5.90 4.27 -5.52
CA TRP A 61 -5.19 4.23 -6.78
C TRP A 61 -5.45 5.51 -7.56
N TYR A 62 -4.44 6.00 -8.26
CA TYR A 62 -4.54 7.18 -9.10
C TYR A 62 -3.83 6.97 -10.45
N HIS A 63 -4.29 7.71 -11.46
CA HIS A 63 -3.69 7.76 -12.78
C HIS A 63 -3.60 9.21 -13.24
N MET A 64 -2.39 9.63 -13.66
CA MET A 64 -2.09 11.01 -14.06
C MET A 64 -1.10 11.00 -15.23
N GLU A 65 -1.62 10.89 -16.46
CA GLU A 65 -0.84 10.95 -17.70
C GLU A 65 -1.23 12.19 -18.52
N GLY A 66 -0.27 13.07 -18.78
CA GLY A 66 -0.51 14.24 -19.62
C GLY A 66 0.58 15.30 -19.56
N THR A 67 0.72 16.07 -20.63
CA THR A 67 1.80 17.06 -20.80
C THR A 67 1.58 18.36 -20.03
N ASN A 68 0.34 18.67 -19.63
CA ASN A 68 0.00 19.84 -18.82
C ASN A 68 -0.75 19.40 -17.57
N MET A 69 -0.24 18.34 -16.92
CA MET A 69 -0.90 17.73 -15.78
C MET A 69 -0.93 18.68 -14.59
N GLY A 70 -2.06 18.69 -13.89
CA GLY A 70 -2.22 19.41 -12.64
C GLY A 70 -1.75 18.60 -11.42
N SER A 71 -2.52 18.63 -10.35
CA SER A 71 -2.14 18.06 -9.06
C SER A 71 -3.29 17.39 -8.30
N LEU A 72 -2.95 16.40 -7.49
CA LEU A 72 -3.84 15.69 -6.58
C LEU A 72 -3.44 15.98 -5.14
N HIS A 73 -4.43 16.36 -4.33
CA HIS A 73 -4.25 16.73 -2.92
C HIS A 73 -5.20 15.94 -2.03
N VAL A 74 -4.79 15.71 -0.79
CA VAL A 74 -5.63 15.11 0.25
C VAL A 74 -5.65 16.03 1.45
N ASP A 75 -6.84 16.35 1.93
CA ASP A 75 -7.03 17.12 3.17
C ASP A 75 -7.91 16.34 4.13
N VAL A 76 -7.74 16.60 5.43
CA VAL A 76 -8.54 15.96 6.50
C VAL A 76 -9.23 17.04 7.31
N PHE A 77 -10.52 16.84 7.56
CA PHE A 77 -11.33 17.61 8.48
C PHE A 77 -11.46 16.85 9.79
N SER A 78 -11.01 17.46 10.88
CA SER A 78 -11.20 16.94 12.23
C SER A 78 -11.40 18.08 13.22
N GLY A 79 -12.21 17.86 14.26
CA GLY A 79 -12.44 18.85 15.31
C GLY A 79 -12.95 20.20 14.81
N GLY A 80 -13.67 20.23 13.69
CA GLY A 80 -14.17 21.47 13.09
C GLY A 80 -13.20 22.22 12.18
N THR A 81 -11.99 21.69 11.95
CA THR A 81 -10.92 22.36 11.20
C THR A 81 -10.39 21.49 10.06
N TRP A 82 -10.04 22.12 8.94
CA TRP A 82 -9.34 21.47 7.83
C TRP A 82 -7.82 21.55 8.01
N THR A 83 -7.15 20.41 7.94
CA THR A 83 -5.72 20.29 7.66
C THR A 83 -5.55 20.01 6.18
N ASN A 84 -4.98 20.95 5.44
CA ASN A 84 -4.73 20.79 4.01
C ASN A 84 -3.42 20.03 3.76
N ASP A 85 -3.38 19.29 2.66
CA ASP A 85 -2.18 18.61 2.15
C ASP A 85 -1.53 17.69 3.19
N VAL A 86 -2.33 16.76 3.75
CA VAL A 86 -1.85 15.74 4.72
C VAL A 86 -0.90 14.71 4.11
N MET A 87 -0.68 14.79 2.80
CA MET A 87 0.40 14.14 2.07
C MET A 87 1.06 15.16 1.14
N THR A 88 2.28 14.87 0.69
CA THR A 88 2.89 15.67 -0.39
C THR A 88 2.01 15.61 -1.63
N PRO A 89 1.55 16.75 -2.19
CA PRO A 89 0.70 16.73 -3.37
C PRO A 89 1.37 16.05 -4.56
N ILE A 90 0.64 15.17 -5.23
CA ILE A 90 1.11 14.48 -6.43
C ILE A 90 0.89 15.44 -7.60
N SER A 91 1.96 15.85 -8.28
CA SER A 91 1.88 16.91 -9.30
C SER A 91 2.64 16.51 -10.57
N GLY A 92 2.13 16.95 -11.71
CA GLY A 92 2.72 16.62 -13.01
C GLY A 92 2.42 15.19 -13.45
N THR A 93 2.97 14.79 -14.60
CA THR A 93 2.77 13.45 -15.17
C THR A 93 3.44 12.38 -14.31
N GLN A 94 2.73 11.28 -14.07
CA GLN A 94 3.19 10.10 -13.32
C GLN A 94 3.35 8.87 -14.22
N GLY A 95 3.02 9.01 -15.51
CA GLY A 95 3.05 7.94 -16.50
C GLY A 95 1.69 7.25 -16.67
N ALA A 96 1.66 6.24 -17.55
CA ALA A 96 0.45 5.57 -18.01
C ALA A 96 -0.06 4.43 -17.09
N ASN A 97 0.57 4.24 -15.93
CA ASN A 97 0.20 3.17 -15.00
C ASN A 97 -0.63 3.74 -13.86
N TRP A 98 -1.58 2.94 -13.38
CA TRP A 98 -2.16 3.15 -12.07
C TRP A 98 -1.07 3.03 -11.00
N LEU A 99 -1.03 3.99 -10.09
CA LEU A 99 -0.12 4.02 -8.95
C LEU A 99 -0.94 4.15 -7.66
N MET A 100 -0.44 3.59 -6.56
CA MET A 100 -1.09 3.66 -5.26
C MET A 100 -0.54 4.83 -4.45
N ALA A 101 -1.44 5.64 -3.88
CA ALA A 101 -1.12 6.61 -2.85
C ALA A 101 -1.47 6.03 -1.47
N VAL A 102 -0.61 6.28 -0.48
CA VAL A 102 -0.83 5.94 0.93
C VAL A 102 -0.69 7.22 1.75
N VAL A 103 -1.70 7.53 2.54
CA VAL A 103 -1.76 8.71 3.40
C VAL A 103 -1.83 8.25 4.84
N ASP A 104 -0.83 8.62 5.63
CA ASP A 104 -0.80 8.35 7.07
C ASP A 104 -1.88 9.17 7.80
N LEU A 105 -2.75 8.49 8.54
CA LEU A 105 -3.80 9.09 9.36
C LEU A 105 -3.53 8.93 10.86
N SER A 106 -2.32 8.53 11.27
CA SER A 106 -1.93 8.30 12.66
C SER A 106 -2.20 9.49 13.59
N SER A 107 -2.10 10.72 13.07
CA SER A 107 -2.42 11.95 13.81
C SER A 107 -3.91 12.12 14.15
N TYR A 108 -4.77 11.28 13.58
CA TYR A 108 -6.23 11.31 13.72
C TYR A 108 -6.81 10.09 14.45
N VAL A 109 -5.95 9.24 15.04
CA VAL A 109 -6.39 8.11 15.87
C VAL A 109 -7.33 8.60 16.99
N ASN A 110 -8.39 7.82 17.26
CA ASN A 110 -9.44 8.13 18.23
C ASN A 110 -10.25 9.42 17.93
N GLN A 111 -10.38 9.76 16.64
CA GLN A 111 -11.20 10.88 16.18
C GLN A 111 -12.20 10.41 15.12
N ILE A 112 -13.25 11.20 14.93
CA ILE A 112 -14.14 11.07 13.76
C ILE A 112 -13.69 12.13 12.76
N ILE A 113 -13.35 11.70 11.55
CA ILE A 113 -12.82 12.58 10.50
C ILE A 113 -13.68 12.55 9.24
N ASN A 114 -13.53 13.54 8.38
CA ASN A 114 -13.85 13.45 6.96
C ASN A 114 -12.56 13.74 6.19
N PHE A 115 -12.33 13.09 5.05
CA PHE A 115 -11.29 13.51 4.13
C PHE A 115 -11.90 14.06 2.85
N ARG A 116 -11.08 14.81 2.11
CA ARG A 116 -11.37 15.13 0.73
C ARG A 116 -10.16 14.92 -0.15
N ILE A 117 -10.43 14.46 -1.36
CA ILE A 117 -9.44 14.36 -2.42
C ILE A 117 -9.75 15.49 -3.42
N ARG A 118 -8.78 16.39 -3.63
CA ARG A 118 -8.90 17.51 -4.57
C ARG A 118 -8.05 17.23 -5.81
N GLY A 119 -8.69 17.12 -6.96
CA GLY A 119 -8.02 17.17 -8.26
C GLY A 119 -7.99 18.60 -8.77
N VAL A 120 -6.81 19.18 -8.93
CA VAL A 120 -6.60 20.46 -9.59
C VAL A 120 -6.15 20.18 -11.01
N THR A 121 -6.96 20.54 -12.00
CA THR A 121 -6.61 20.35 -13.42
C THR A 121 -5.57 21.37 -13.84
N GLY A 122 -4.67 20.99 -14.74
CA GLY A 122 -3.68 21.89 -15.31
C GLY A 122 -4.27 22.81 -16.38
N SER A 123 -3.38 23.44 -17.15
CA SER A 123 -3.74 24.56 -18.03
C SER A 123 -4.32 24.14 -19.39
N SER A 124 -4.44 22.84 -19.69
CA SER A 124 -4.88 22.33 -20.97
C SER A 124 -5.71 21.05 -20.80
N TRP A 125 -6.35 20.61 -21.89
CA TRP A 125 -7.08 19.35 -21.98
C TRP A 125 -6.24 18.12 -21.60
N SER A 126 -4.90 18.21 -21.65
CA SER A 126 -3.99 17.12 -21.31
C SER A 126 -3.75 16.93 -19.80
N SER A 127 -4.82 16.92 -19.00
CA SER A 127 -4.75 16.92 -17.53
C SER A 127 -5.85 16.10 -16.84
N ASP A 128 -6.29 15.00 -17.42
CA ASP A 128 -7.27 14.15 -16.75
C ASP A 128 -6.61 13.39 -15.59
N ILE A 129 -7.23 13.52 -14.41
CA ILE A 129 -6.82 12.85 -13.19
C ILE A 129 -7.90 11.83 -12.88
N ALA A 130 -7.51 10.57 -12.73
CA ALA A 130 -8.41 9.50 -12.31
C ALA A 130 -8.00 8.94 -10.96
N ILE A 131 -8.99 8.49 -10.18
CA ILE A 131 -8.82 7.80 -8.91
C ILE A 131 -9.75 6.58 -8.84
N ASP A 132 -9.30 5.55 -8.14
CA ASP A 132 -10.03 4.29 -7.95
C ASP A 132 -9.69 3.64 -6.61
N ASP A 133 -10.46 2.63 -6.20
CA ASP A 133 -10.16 1.75 -5.06
C ASP A 133 -9.79 2.47 -3.75
N ILE A 134 -10.65 3.40 -3.35
CA ILE A 134 -10.44 4.26 -2.18
C ILE A 134 -10.86 3.52 -0.92
N ALA A 135 -9.94 3.35 0.01
CA ALA A 135 -10.20 2.65 1.26
C ALA A 135 -9.44 3.30 2.43
N VAL A 136 -10.07 3.31 3.61
CA VAL A 136 -9.37 3.57 4.88
C VAL A 136 -9.22 2.23 5.59
N LEU A 137 -7.99 1.89 5.95
CA LEU A 137 -7.60 0.59 6.48
C LEU A 137 -6.61 0.78 7.63
N GLU A 138 -6.43 -0.25 8.46
CA GLU A 138 -5.25 -0.35 9.31
C GLU A 138 -4.06 -0.75 8.44
N SER A 139 -2.94 -0.04 8.59
CA SER A 139 -1.67 -0.51 8.05
C SER A 139 -1.38 -1.89 8.63
N ALA A 140 -0.93 -2.82 7.79
CA ALA A 140 -0.47 -4.11 8.30
C ALA A 140 0.75 -3.83 9.18
N ALA A 141 0.68 -4.20 10.46
CA ALA A 141 1.83 -4.09 11.33
C ALA A 141 3.02 -4.84 10.67
N PRO A 142 4.27 -4.35 10.81
CA PRO A 142 5.42 -5.05 10.27
C PRO A 142 5.43 -6.51 10.76
N PRO A 143 5.89 -7.48 9.95
CA PRO A 143 6.02 -8.85 10.40
C PRO A 143 6.81 -8.91 11.71
N ALA A 144 6.21 -9.51 12.74
CA ALA A 144 6.87 -9.67 14.02
C ALA A 144 7.46 -11.06 14.09
N ILE A 145 8.78 -11.16 14.19
CA ILE A 145 9.51 -12.43 14.22
C ILE A 145 9.06 -13.23 15.45
N ALA A 146 8.60 -14.46 15.20
CA ALA A 146 8.37 -15.44 16.23
C ALA A 146 8.52 -16.84 15.63
N PHE A 147 9.12 -17.75 16.38
CA PHE A 147 9.28 -19.14 15.95
C PHE A 147 9.34 -20.08 17.15
N SER A 148 9.21 -21.37 16.87
CA SER A 148 9.47 -22.45 17.82
C SER A 148 10.32 -23.54 17.20
N SER A 149 11.10 -24.25 18.01
CA SER A 149 11.81 -25.47 17.62
C SER A 149 11.09 -26.69 18.18
N GLU A 150 11.07 -27.80 17.45
CA GLU A 150 10.57 -29.09 17.92
C GLU A 150 11.25 -29.55 19.23
N LYS A 151 12.55 -29.28 19.34
CA LYS A 151 13.39 -29.61 20.51
C LYS A 151 14.48 -28.57 20.71
N THR A 152 14.82 -28.30 21.95
CA THR A 152 15.90 -27.36 22.35
C THR A 152 17.23 -28.07 22.61
N GLU A 153 17.22 -29.40 22.67
CA GLU A 153 18.39 -30.25 22.81
C GLU A 153 18.31 -31.40 21.80
N THR A 154 19.42 -31.70 21.13
CA THR A 154 19.49 -32.75 20.12
C THR A 154 20.90 -33.36 20.07
N CYS A 155 21.01 -34.57 19.54
CA CYS A 155 22.30 -35.16 19.23
C CYS A 155 22.90 -34.50 17.97
N ILE A 156 24.23 -34.55 17.85
CA ILE A 156 24.93 -34.21 16.61
C ILE A 156 24.36 -35.07 15.46
N ASN A 157 24.28 -34.48 14.27
CA ASN A 157 23.76 -35.14 13.06
C ASN A 157 22.29 -35.60 13.17
N SER A 158 21.52 -35.02 14.08
CA SER A 158 20.06 -35.20 14.16
C SER A 158 19.38 -33.93 13.71
N SER A 159 18.30 -34.06 12.92
CA SER A 159 17.54 -32.91 12.44
C SER A 159 16.64 -32.31 13.54
N VAL A 160 16.40 -31.00 13.43
CA VAL A 160 15.44 -30.24 14.23
C VAL A 160 14.54 -29.47 13.26
N GLN A 161 13.23 -29.66 13.41
CA GLN A 161 12.24 -28.86 12.69
C GLN A 161 12.01 -27.54 13.43
N PHE A 162 12.01 -26.43 12.69
CA PHE A 162 11.55 -25.14 13.16
C PHE A 162 10.18 -24.81 12.55
N THR A 163 9.36 -24.11 13.31
CA THR A 163 8.03 -23.64 12.91
C THR A 163 7.97 -22.13 13.01
N ASP A 164 7.59 -21.49 11.90
CA ASP A 164 7.28 -20.07 11.87
C ASP A 164 5.99 -19.80 12.64
N ASN A 165 6.08 -18.92 13.62
CA ASN A 165 4.95 -18.40 14.39
C ASN A 165 4.84 -16.87 14.25
N SER A 166 5.51 -16.29 13.25
CA SER A 166 5.60 -14.86 13.06
C SER A 166 4.20 -14.25 12.89
N LEU A 167 4.02 -13.07 13.46
CA LEU A 167 2.76 -12.34 13.37
C LEU A 167 2.75 -11.41 12.15
N ASN A 168 1.56 -10.93 11.79
CA ASN A 168 1.33 -9.96 10.73
C ASN A 168 1.72 -10.44 9.31
N SER A 169 1.51 -11.73 9.04
CA SER A 169 1.55 -12.33 7.70
C SER A 169 2.84 -12.03 6.89
N PRO A 170 4.02 -12.46 7.37
CA PRO A 170 5.25 -12.37 6.58
C PRO A 170 5.12 -13.07 5.22
N THR A 171 5.84 -12.56 4.22
CA THR A 171 5.89 -13.13 2.87
C THR A 171 7.25 -13.72 2.51
N SER A 172 8.26 -13.55 3.37
CA SER A 172 9.60 -14.08 3.20
C SER A 172 10.26 -14.38 4.55
N TRP A 173 11.19 -15.34 4.55
CA TRP A 173 11.94 -15.77 5.74
C TRP A 173 13.45 -15.71 5.47
N ALA A 174 14.23 -15.53 6.53
CA ALA A 174 15.69 -15.45 6.46
C ALA A 174 16.32 -15.99 7.74
N TRP A 175 16.41 -17.31 7.84
CA TRP A 175 16.94 -18.02 9.01
C TRP A 175 18.46 -17.92 9.09
N SER A 176 18.96 -17.62 10.29
CA SER A 176 20.38 -17.62 10.61
C SER A 176 20.66 -18.46 11.86
N PHE A 177 21.79 -19.16 11.83
CA PHE A 177 22.26 -20.01 12.91
C PHE A 177 23.68 -19.60 13.28
N ALA A 178 23.94 -19.38 14.57
CA ALA A 178 25.25 -19.05 15.09
C ALA A 178 25.62 -20.03 16.22
N PRO A 179 26.59 -20.95 16.03
CA PRO A 179 27.49 -21.06 14.87
C PRO A 179 26.79 -21.53 13.58
N SER A 180 27.37 -21.20 12.43
CA SER A 180 26.79 -21.51 11.11
C SER A 180 27.01 -22.97 10.67
N THR A 181 27.31 -23.86 11.61
CA THR A 181 27.62 -25.27 11.42
C THR A 181 26.35 -26.11 11.39
N VAL A 182 25.44 -25.77 10.47
CA VAL A 182 24.17 -26.46 10.24
C VAL A 182 24.03 -26.82 8.76
N THR A 183 23.28 -27.90 8.47
CA THR A 183 22.89 -28.29 7.11
C THR A 183 21.38 -28.26 7.00
N TYR A 184 20.82 -27.56 6.01
CA TYR A 184 19.39 -27.66 5.72
C TYR A 184 19.08 -29.01 5.09
N VAL A 185 18.04 -29.68 5.59
CA VAL A 185 17.62 -31.01 5.14
C VAL A 185 16.19 -30.97 4.59
N ASN A 186 15.75 -32.08 4.00
CA ASN A 186 14.39 -32.26 3.46
C ASN A 186 13.95 -31.18 2.45
N GLY A 187 14.90 -30.69 1.65
CA GLY A 187 14.64 -29.69 0.62
C GLY A 187 14.39 -28.28 1.13
N THR A 188 14.54 -28.05 2.45
CA THR A 188 14.47 -26.71 3.04
C THR A 188 15.76 -25.92 2.81
N ASN A 189 15.69 -24.62 3.08
CA ASN A 189 16.80 -23.66 3.00
C ASN A 189 16.52 -22.47 3.94
N SER A 190 17.43 -21.51 3.98
CA SER A 190 17.31 -20.30 4.82
C SER A 190 16.09 -19.41 4.53
N ASN A 191 15.39 -19.62 3.42
CA ASN A 191 14.19 -18.87 3.05
C ASN A 191 12.90 -19.68 3.18
N SER A 192 12.98 -20.90 3.71
CA SER A 192 11.80 -21.74 3.97
C SER A 192 11.01 -21.21 5.16
N GLN A 193 9.68 -21.26 5.09
CA GLN A 193 8.82 -20.88 6.22
C GLN A 193 9.10 -21.75 7.45
N ASN A 194 9.18 -23.08 7.26
CA ASN A 194 9.44 -24.04 8.32
C ASN A 194 10.70 -24.84 7.95
N PRO A 195 11.91 -24.33 8.22
CA PRO A 195 13.13 -25.03 7.84
C PRO A 195 13.38 -26.21 8.76
N GLU A 196 14.09 -27.19 8.23
CA GLU A 196 14.60 -28.31 8.98
C GLU A 196 16.11 -28.35 8.82
N VAL A 197 16.83 -28.38 9.95
CA VAL A 197 18.31 -28.34 9.95
C VAL A 197 18.91 -29.44 10.78
N GLU A 198 20.06 -29.93 10.34
CA GLU A 198 20.93 -30.85 11.06
C GLU A 198 22.11 -30.07 11.67
N PHE A 199 22.37 -30.26 12.96
CA PHE A 199 23.47 -29.60 13.67
C PHE A 199 24.76 -30.44 13.59
N ASN A 200 25.80 -29.88 12.96
CA ASN A 200 27.03 -30.61 12.59
C ASN A 200 28.15 -30.48 13.63
N SER A 201 27.96 -29.70 14.69
CA SER A 201 28.91 -29.59 15.80
C SER A 201 28.21 -29.39 17.13
N LEU A 202 28.85 -29.86 18.21
CA LEU A 202 28.40 -29.65 19.57
C LEU A 202 28.49 -28.17 19.96
N GLY A 203 27.52 -27.69 20.74
CA GLY A 203 27.49 -26.33 21.26
C GLY A 203 26.07 -25.79 21.37
N SER A 204 25.96 -24.58 21.90
CA SER A 204 24.74 -23.79 21.87
C SER A 204 24.66 -23.02 20.56
N TYR A 205 23.45 -22.88 20.01
CA TYR A 205 23.20 -22.15 18.78
C TYR A 205 22.20 -21.03 19.06
N ASP A 206 22.54 -19.81 18.64
CA ASP A 206 21.59 -18.73 18.51
C ASP A 206 20.87 -18.87 17.17
N VAL A 207 19.54 -18.72 17.19
CA VAL A 207 18.67 -18.82 16.02
C VAL A 207 17.90 -17.52 15.88
N THR A 208 17.90 -16.95 14.69
CA THR A 208 17.20 -15.69 14.37
C THR A 208 16.53 -15.77 13.01
#